data_AF-A0A0F0HLZ5-F1
#
_entry.id   AF-A0A0F0HLZ5-F1
#
_cell.length_a   1.000
_cell.length_b   1.000
_cell.length_c   1.000
_cell.angle_alpha   90.00
_cell.angle_beta   90.00
_cell.angle_gamma   90.00
#
_symmetry.space_group_name_H-M   'P 1'
#
loop_
_entity.id
_entity.type
_entity.pdbx_description
1 polymer ?
#
loop_
_entity_poly.entity_id
_entity_poly.type
_entity_poly.pdbx_seq_one_letter_code
_entity_poly.pdbx_strand_id
1 'polypeptide(L)'
;GVDGTPRTVPPSGHIAGVWARTDTERGVFKAPANQNLRAAIDIPTLLTDQQHGELNDKGINCLRVFPGRGLLVWGARTRSSSRDWKYLNVRRLVSHLSDSIRQSTTWAVFEPNDERLWATLRHSTTSYLTDQWRQGALTGRTPDEAFYVICDHTNNTPTTTDNGQVICDIGIAPVRPAEYVHFTITQIAGQPGHTN
;
A
#
# COMPACT_ATOMS: atom_id res chain seq x y z
N GLY A 1 11.13 -0.55 31.56
CA GLY A 1 10.39 0.71 31.79
C GLY A 1 11.42 1.79 32.02
N VAL A 2 11.00 2.96 32.47
CA VAL A 2 11.94 4.01 32.93
C VAL A 2 12.84 3.57 34.10
N ASP A 3 12.46 2.47 34.75
CA ASP A 3 13.14 1.75 35.82
C ASP A 3 14.08 0.63 35.34
N GLY A 4 14.24 0.42 34.03
CA GLY A 4 15.03 -0.70 33.48
C GLY A 4 14.34 -2.06 33.51
N THR A 5 13.19 -2.19 34.18
CA THR A 5 12.46 -3.47 34.31
C THR A 5 11.69 -3.81 33.02
N PRO A 6 11.81 -5.03 32.46
CA PRO A 6 10.97 -5.44 31.34
C PRO A 6 9.48 -5.34 31.67
N ARG A 7 8.68 -4.80 30.75
CA ARG A 7 7.21 -4.72 30.90
C ARG A 7 6.55 -5.10 29.59
N THR A 8 5.49 -5.90 29.68
CA THR A 8 4.64 -6.22 28.54
C THR A 8 3.76 -5.02 28.23
N VAL A 9 3.79 -4.56 26.98
CA VAL A 9 2.98 -3.44 26.49
C VAL A 9 2.28 -3.84 25.20
N PRO A 10 1.13 -3.21 24.86
CA PRO A 10 0.52 -3.38 23.55
C PRO A 10 1.50 -3.01 22.43
N PRO A 11 1.49 -3.73 21.29
CA PRO A 11 2.44 -3.48 20.21
C PRO A 11 2.13 -2.22 19.39
N SER A 12 0.97 -1.58 19.60
CA SER A 12 0.46 -0.48 18.76
C SER A 12 1.47 0.65 18.56
N GLY A 13 2.12 1.12 19.63
CA GLY A 13 3.14 2.17 19.56
C GLY A 13 4.37 1.75 18.74
N HIS A 14 4.83 0.51 18.91
CA HIS A 14 5.95 -0.03 18.13
C HIS A 14 5.58 -0.17 16.65
N ILE A 15 4.37 -0.66 16.36
CA ILE A 15 3.86 -0.79 14.99
C ILE A 15 3.72 0.58 14.31
N ALA A 16 3.25 1.61 15.02
CA ALA A 16 3.21 2.98 14.50
C ALA A 16 4.61 3.47 14.09
N GLY A 17 5.63 3.20 14.91
CA GLY A 17 7.03 3.52 14.58
C GLY A 17 7.56 2.71 13.38
N VAL A 18 7.14 1.45 13.21
CA VAL A 18 7.46 0.65 12.03
C VAL A 18 6.82 1.24 10.77
N TRP A 19 5.58 1.70 10.85
CA TRP A 19 4.89 2.36 9.73
C TRP A 19 5.62 3.63 9.32
N ALA A 20 5.83 4.56 10.25
CA ALA A 20 6.49 5.84 9.97
C ALA A 20 7.88 5.64 9.34
N ARG A 21 8.66 4.70 9.87
CA ARG A 21 9.96 4.34 9.31
C ARG A 21 9.84 3.76 7.90
N THR A 22 8.94 2.80 7.70
CA THR A 22 8.73 2.16 6.38
C THR A 22 8.32 3.20 5.34
N ASP A 23 7.41 4.11 5.71
CA ASP A 23 6.94 5.16 4.79
C ASP A 23 8.07 6.12 4.42
N THR A 24 8.89 6.52 5.39
CA THR A 24 10.02 7.43 5.18
C THR A 24 11.10 6.80 4.30
N GLU A 25 11.42 5.52 4.53
CA GLU A 25 12.51 4.84 3.84
C GLU A 25 12.10 4.29 2.47
N ARG A 26 10.82 3.91 2.30
CA ARG A 26 10.36 3.08 1.17
C ARG A 26 9.02 3.51 0.56
N GLY A 27 8.40 4.56 1.09
CA GLY A 27 7.09 5.02 0.66
C GLY A 27 5.92 4.22 1.25
N VAL A 28 4.74 4.87 1.33
CA VAL A 28 3.50 4.33 1.92
C VAL A 28 3.02 3.05 1.21
N PHE A 29 3.36 2.90 -0.08
CA PHE A 29 3.02 1.75 -0.91
C PHE A 29 3.77 0.47 -0.50
N LYS A 30 4.85 0.56 0.30
CA LYS A 30 5.54 -0.61 0.84
C LYS A 30 4.81 -1.16 2.06
N ALA A 31 4.54 -2.47 2.05
CA ALA A 31 4.03 -3.18 3.23
C ALA A 31 4.98 -3.01 4.44
N PRO A 32 4.49 -2.52 5.61
CA PRO A 32 5.27 -2.40 6.85
C PRO A 32 5.39 -3.77 7.57
N ALA A 33 5.58 -4.83 6.80
CA ALA A 33 5.83 -6.19 7.24
C ALA A 33 7.24 -6.62 6.84
N ASN A 34 7.70 -7.72 7.42
CA ASN A 34 9.09 -8.17 7.34
C ASN A 34 10.05 -7.08 7.88
N GLN A 35 9.63 -6.38 8.94
CA GLN A 35 10.36 -5.28 9.57
C GLN A 35 10.71 -5.64 11.01
N ASN A 36 11.93 -5.31 11.42
CA ASN A 36 12.36 -5.47 12.81
C ASN A 36 11.57 -4.54 13.74
N LEU A 37 11.09 -5.12 14.84
CA LEU A 37 10.48 -4.37 15.94
C LEU A 37 11.58 -3.88 16.89
N ARG A 38 12.06 -2.65 16.67
CA ARG A 38 13.13 -2.06 17.48
C ARG A 38 12.68 -1.85 18.93
N ALA A 39 13.62 -1.92 19.87
CA ALA A 39 13.43 -1.74 21.31
C ALA A 39 12.50 -2.76 22.03
N ALA A 40 11.87 -3.68 21.30
CA ALA A 40 11.20 -4.83 21.88
C ALA A 40 12.22 -5.95 22.12
N ILE A 41 12.17 -6.55 23.32
CA ILE A 41 13.12 -7.59 23.75
C ILE A 41 12.55 -8.98 23.45
N ASP A 42 11.27 -9.19 23.72
CA ASP A 42 10.59 -10.48 23.53
C ASP A 42 9.07 -10.31 23.38
N ILE A 43 8.36 -11.39 23.06
CA ILE A 43 6.90 -11.49 23.01
C ILE A 43 6.40 -12.60 23.95
N PRO A 44 5.27 -12.40 24.64
CA PRO A 44 4.77 -13.37 25.63
C PRO A 44 4.19 -14.65 25.00
N THR A 45 3.98 -14.66 23.69
CA THR A 45 3.35 -15.79 22.98
C THR A 45 4.09 -16.05 21.69
N LEU A 46 4.71 -17.23 21.61
CA LEU A 46 5.30 -17.74 20.38
C LEU A 46 4.23 -18.51 19.61
N LEU A 47 4.14 -18.23 18.31
CA LEU A 47 3.16 -18.84 17.42
C LEU A 47 3.85 -19.81 16.46
N THR A 48 3.27 -20.99 16.28
CA THR A 48 3.63 -21.89 15.19
C THR A 48 3.18 -21.33 13.83
N ASP A 49 3.66 -21.91 12.74
CA ASP A 49 3.20 -21.55 11.39
C ASP A 49 1.72 -21.84 11.17
N GLN A 50 1.22 -22.94 11.72
CA GLN A 50 -0.20 -23.29 11.66
C GLN A 50 -1.07 -22.26 12.40
N GLN A 51 -0.73 -21.95 13.66
CA GLN A 51 -1.46 -20.93 14.45
C GLN A 51 -1.43 -19.57 13.77
N HIS A 52 -0.27 -19.19 13.20
CA HIS A 52 -0.17 -17.96 12.44
C HIS A 52 -1.06 -17.99 11.18
N GLY A 53 -1.10 -19.10 10.44
CA GLY A 53 -1.99 -19.26 9.28
C GLY A 53 -3.45 -18.97 9.61
N GLU A 54 -3.97 -19.60 10.68
CA GLU A 54 -5.35 -19.42 11.14
C GLU A 54 -5.66 -17.97 11.54
N LEU A 55 -4.69 -17.26 12.13
CA LEU A 55 -4.82 -15.85 12.50
C LEU A 55 -4.73 -14.94 11.26
N ASN A 56 -3.82 -15.24 10.34
CA ASN A 56 -3.62 -14.48 9.11
C ASN A 56 -4.87 -14.55 8.23
N ASP A 57 -5.56 -15.69 8.17
CA ASP A 57 -6.83 -15.84 7.42
C ASP A 57 -7.96 -14.99 7.99
N LYS A 58 -7.89 -14.69 9.28
CA LYS A 58 -8.78 -13.73 9.92
C LYS A 58 -8.33 -12.28 9.71
N GLY A 59 -7.18 -12.02 9.10
CA GLY A 59 -6.60 -10.68 8.94
C GLY A 59 -5.93 -10.15 10.20
N ILE A 60 -5.39 -11.05 11.05
CA ILE A 60 -4.60 -10.69 12.24
C ILE A 60 -3.12 -10.76 11.90
N ASN A 61 -2.46 -9.61 11.91
CA ASN A 61 -1.01 -9.52 11.64
C ASN A 61 -0.23 -9.86 12.91
N CYS A 62 0.59 -10.91 12.84
CA CYS A 62 1.31 -11.42 14.00
C CYS A 62 2.72 -10.84 14.10
N LEU A 63 3.25 -10.77 15.33
CA LEU A 63 4.68 -10.61 15.58
C LEU A 63 5.31 -12.00 15.69
N ARG A 64 6.45 -12.21 15.04
CA ARG A 64 7.11 -13.53 14.97
C ARG A 64 8.61 -13.40 15.23
N VAL A 65 9.17 -14.31 16.01
CA VAL A 65 10.61 -14.43 16.21
C VAL A 65 11.18 -15.41 15.19
N PHE A 66 12.25 -15.02 14.52
CA PHE A 66 12.96 -15.88 13.57
C PHE A 66 14.45 -15.98 13.96
N PRO A 67 15.02 -17.20 13.98
CA PRO A 67 16.46 -17.39 14.21
C PRO A 67 17.31 -16.53 13.27
N GLY A 68 18.29 -15.81 13.82
CA GLY A 68 19.19 -14.93 13.07
C GLY A 68 18.57 -13.63 12.53
N ARG A 69 17.25 -13.44 12.65
CA ARG A 69 16.55 -12.25 12.14
C ARG A 69 15.80 -11.45 13.21
N GLY A 70 15.60 -12.03 14.40
CA GLY A 70 14.97 -11.36 15.53
C GLY A 70 13.43 -11.31 15.44
N LEU A 71 12.85 -10.34 16.14
CA LEU A 71 11.40 -10.11 16.22
C LEU A 71 10.92 -9.26 15.04
N LEU A 72 10.09 -9.85 14.19
CA LEU A 72 9.57 -9.25 12.97
C LEU A 72 8.06 -9.01 13.04
N VAL A 73 7.62 -7.89 12.44
CA VAL A 73 6.23 -7.72 12.02
C VAL A 73 5.97 -8.65 10.85
N TRP A 74 5.06 -9.61 11.01
CA TRP A 74 4.90 -10.73 10.09
C TRP A 74 3.48 -10.82 9.50
N GLY A 75 2.98 -9.68 9.01
CA GLY A 75 1.70 -9.60 8.31
C GLY A 75 1.39 -8.17 7.87
N ALA A 76 0.65 -8.03 6.78
CA ALA A 76 0.19 -6.73 6.28
C ALA A 76 -1.25 -6.82 5.74
N ARG A 77 -2.10 -7.68 6.31
CA ARG A 77 -3.53 -7.76 5.97
C ARG A 77 -4.34 -6.72 6.73
N THR A 78 -5.47 -6.31 6.16
CA THR A 78 -6.52 -5.59 6.89
C THR A 78 -7.57 -6.57 7.41
N ARG A 79 -8.60 -6.04 8.08
CA ARG A 79 -9.79 -6.79 8.48
C ARG A 79 -10.87 -6.88 7.39
N SER A 80 -10.61 -6.32 6.20
CA SER A 80 -11.58 -6.31 5.11
C SER A 80 -11.75 -7.70 4.50
N SER A 81 -12.98 -8.07 4.18
CA SER A 81 -13.32 -9.22 3.34
C SER A 81 -13.16 -8.94 1.85
N SER A 82 -13.04 -7.67 1.45
CA SER A 82 -12.84 -7.29 0.05
C SER A 82 -11.41 -7.58 -0.39
N ARG A 83 -11.27 -8.22 -1.55
CA ARG A 83 -9.98 -8.49 -2.19
C ARG A 83 -9.19 -7.21 -2.50
N ASP A 84 -9.87 -6.09 -2.73
CA ASP A 84 -9.22 -4.83 -3.07
C ASP A 84 -8.62 -4.14 -1.83
N TRP A 85 -9.21 -4.38 -0.67
CA TRP A 85 -8.75 -3.82 0.60
C TRP A 85 -8.03 -4.83 1.48
N LYS A 86 -7.71 -6.03 0.96
CA LYS A 86 -7.03 -7.10 1.70
C LYS A 86 -5.72 -6.64 2.33
N TYR A 87 -4.94 -5.81 1.65
CA TYR A 87 -3.60 -5.41 2.09
C TYR A 87 -3.53 -3.99 2.65
N LEU A 88 -2.80 -3.85 3.74
CA LEU A 88 -2.62 -2.63 4.51
C LEU A 88 -1.94 -1.53 3.68
N ASN A 89 -0.85 -1.85 2.97
CA ASN A 89 -0.15 -0.85 2.15
C ASN A 89 -1.02 -0.32 1.01
N VAL A 90 -1.88 -1.16 0.42
CA VAL A 90 -2.82 -0.72 -0.60
C VAL A 90 -3.83 0.26 0.00
N ARG A 91 -4.49 -0.10 1.11
CA ARG A 91 -5.45 0.79 1.77
C ARG A 91 -4.82 2.11 2.22
N ARG A 92 -3.60 2.06 2.76
CA ARG A 92 -2.85 3.24 3.20
C ARG A 92 -2.44 4.11 2.02
N LEU A 93 -1.98 3.52 0.91
CA LEU A 93 -1.66 4.26 -0.30
C LEU A 93 -2.90 5.01 -0.82
N VAL A 94 -4.05 4.34 -0.95
CA VAL A 94 -5.27 5.01 -1.43
C VAL A 94 -5.67 6.17 -0.52
N SER A 95 -5.66 5.97 0.81
CA SER A 95 -5.94 7.07 1.75
C SER A 95 -4.95 8.23 1.59
N HIS A 96 -3.65 7.94 1.47
CA HIS A 96 -2.62 8.96 1.27
C HIS A 96 -2.81 9.75 -0.04
N LEU A 97 -3.11 9.07 -1.14
CA LEU A 97 -3.37 9.71 -2.43
C LEU A 97 -4.62 10.59 -2.36
N SER A 98 -5.72 10.08 -1.79
CA SER A 98 -6.97 10.83 -1.62
C SER A 98 -6.78 12.09 -0.77
N ASP A 99 -6.10 11.98 0.37
CA ASP A 99 -5.86 13.12 1.25
C ASP A 99 -4.94 14.16 0.61
N SER A 100 -3.88 13.71 -0.09
CA SER A 100 -2.93 14.61 -0.76
C SER A 100 -3.59 15.37 -1.91
N ILE A 101 -4.38 14.68 -2.74
CA ILE A 101 -5.15 15.30 -3.83
C ILE A 101 -6.12 16.32 -3.25
N ARG A 102 -6.96 15.91 -2.29
CA ARG A 102 -7.92 16.82 -1.61
C ARG A 102 -7.24 18.07 -1.05
N GLN A 103 -6.13 17.91 -0.33
CA GLN A 103 -5.41 19.03 0.25
C GLN A 103 -4.87 19.97 -0.83
N SER A 104 -4.21 19.41 -1.86
CA SER A 104 -3.61 20.19 -2.94
C SER A 104 -4.63 20.88 -3.85
N THR A 105 -5.88 20.42 -3.91
CA THR A 105 -6.93 20.98 -4.76
C THR A 105 -7.93 21.86 -4.01
N THR A 106 -7.62 22.26 -2.76
CA THR A 106 -8.52 23.11 -1.95
C THR A 106 -8.80 24.47 -2.60
N TRP A 107 -7.83 25.00 -3.38
CA TRP A 107 -7.96 26.27 -4.09
C TRP A 107 -9.09 26.28 -5.13
N ALA A 108 -9.54 25.12 -5.61
CA ALA A 108 -10.57 25.03 -6.65
C ALA A 108 -11.98 25.41 -6.15
N VAL A 109 -12.18 25.45 -4.83
CA VAL A 109 -13.47 25.82 -4.25
C VAL A 109 -13.75 27.28 -4.53
N PHE A 110 -14.94 27.57 -5.08
CA PHE A 110 -15.40 28.90 -5.51
C PHE A 110 -14.71 29.49 -6.75
N GLU A 111 -13.89 28.72 -7.47
CA GLU A 111 -13.43 29.11 -8.81
C GLU A 111 -14.57 28.99 -9.84
N PRO A 112 -14.52 29.73 -10.96
CA PRO A 112 -15.46 29.54 -12.08
C PRO A 112 -15.46 28.08 -12.55
N ASN A 113 -16.65 27.46 -12.58
CA ASN A 113 -16.82 26.08 -13.02
C ASN A 113 -16.80 25.99 -14.55
N ASP A 114 -15.61 26.00 -15.12
CA ASP A 114 -15.35 26.00 -16.57
C ASP A 114 -14.25 25.01 -16.98
N GLU A 115 -14.06 24.82 -18.29
CA GLU A 115 -13.02 23.93 -18.83
C GLU A 115 -11.61 24.30 -18.36
N ARG A 116 -11.35 25.58 -18.02
CA ARG A 116 -10.04 26.00 -17.51
C ARG A 116 -9.81 25.44 -16.10
N LEU A 117 -10.81 25.46 -15.23
CA LEU A 117 -10.75 24.81 -13.91
C LEU A 117 -10.53 23.30 -14.06
N TRP A 118 -11.33 22.65 -14.92
CA TRP A 118 -11.26 21.19 -15.12
C TRP A 118 -9.90 20.75 -15.66
N ALA A 119 -9.38 21.46 -16.68
CA ALA A 119 -8.05 21.20 -17.22
C ALA A 119 -6.95 21.38 -16.16
N THR A 120 -7.07 22.38 -15.29
CA THR A 120 -6.09 22.62 -14.21
C THR A 120 -6.11 21.50 -13.18
N LEU A 121 -7.31 21.06 -12.75
CA LEU A 121 -7.48 19.93 -11.83
C LEU A 121 -6.94 18.63 -12.43
N ARG A 122 -7.29 18.35 -13.68
CA ARG A 122 -6.82 17.18 -14.43
C ARG A 122 -5.31 17.18 -14.56
N HIS A 123 -4.71 18.31 -14.96
CA HIS A 123 -3.26 18.43 -15.11
C HIS A 123 -2.52 18.23 -13.79
N SER A 124 -2.94 18.93 -12.72
CA SER A 124 -2.33 18.83 -11.40
C SER A 124 -2.39 17.40 -10.84
N THR A 125 -3.56 16.77 -10.94
CA THR A 125 -3.77 15.39 -10.46
C THR A 125 -2.95 14.39 -11.26
N THR A 126 -2.92 14.52 -12.59
CA THR A 126 -2.11 13.66 -13.47
C THR A 126 -0.63 13.80 -13.19
N SER A 127 -0.13 15.02 -12.97
CA SER A 127 1.29 15.23 -12.62
C SER A 127 1.63 14.54 -11.31
N TYR A 128 0.80 14.70 -10.27
CA TYR A 128 1.01 14.04 -8.99
C TYR A 128 1.03 12.51 -9.11
N LEU A 129 0.03 11.92 -9.79
CA LEU A 129 -0.04 10.46 -9.97
C LEU A 129 1.11 9.92 -10.83
N THR A 130 1.60 10.71 -11.78
CA THR A 130 2.81 10.37 -12.56
C THR A 130 4.03 10.24 -11.66
N ASP A 131 4.19 11.15 -10.70
CA ASP A 131 5.30 11.08 -9.74
C ASP A 131 5.17 9.88 -8.80
N GLN A 132 3.95 9.55 -8.37
CA GLN A 132 3.68 8.34 -7.57
C GLN A 132 3.99 7.06 -8.36
N TRP A 133 3.64 7.02 -9.64
CA TRP A 133 3.98 5.91 -10.54
C TRP A 133 5.50 5.78 -10.71
N ARG A 134 6.22 6.88 -10.95
CA ARG A 134 7.70 6.88 -11.06
C ARG A 134 8.39 6.39 -9.79
N GLN A 135 7.79 6.63 -8.62
CA GLN A 135 8.28 6.12 -7.34
C GLN A 135 7.97 4.62 -7.12
N GLY A 136 7.21 3.99 -8.00
CA GLY A 136 6.82 2.57 -7.91
C GLY A 136 5.59 2.32 -7.04
N ALA A 137 4.82 3.36 -6.69
CA ALA A 137 3.58 3.20 -5.92
C ALA A 137 2.45 2.58 -6.75
N LEU A 138 2.45 2.84 -8.05
CA LEU A 138 1.47 2.36 -9.02
C LEU A 138 2.12 1.35 -9.98
N THR A 139 1.37 0.34 -10.40
CA THR A 139 1.82 -0.68 -11.36
C THR A 139 1.43 -0.31 -12.79
N GLY A 140 2.24 -0.67 -13.77
CA GLY A 140 2.02 -0.37 -15.18
C GLY A 140 3.33 0.02 -15.85
N ARG A 141 3.51 -0.36 -17.12
CA ARG A 141 4.69 0.02 -17.92
C ARG A 141 4.59 1.46 -18.42
N THR A 142 3.38 1.99 -18.51
CA THR A 142 3.09 3.37 -18.86
C THR A 142 2.15 4.00 -17.83
N PRO A 143 2.09 5.34 -17.73
CA PRO A 143 1.12 6.03 -16.87
C PRO A 143 -0.33 5.60 -17.14
N ASP A 144 -0.71 5.42 -18.40
CA ASP A 144 -2.07 5.04 -18.80
C ASP A 144 -2.46 3.61 -18.38
N GLU A 145 -1.49 2.71 -18.22
CA GLU A 145 -1.71 1.39 -17.60
C GLU A 145 -1.88 1.51 -16.07
N ALA A 146 -1.38 2.59 -15.47
CA ALA A 146 -1.25 2.76 -14.02
C ALA A 146 -2.36 3.58 -13.37
N PHE A 147 -2.90 4.59 -14.06
CA PHE A 147 -3.98 5.43 -13.56
C PHE A 147 -4.73 6.14 -14.69
N TYR A 148 -5.89 6.71 -14.37
CA TYR A 148 -6.60 7.67 -15.22
C TYR A 148 -7.14 8.82 -14.38
N VAL A 149 -7.33 9.97 -15.04
CA VAL A 149 -7.99 11.16 -14.48
C VAL A 149 -8.96 11.72 -15.52
N ILE A 150 -10.25 11.70 -15.20
CA ILE A 150 -11.31 12.26 -16.05
C ILE A 150 -11.87 13.48 -15.33
N CYS A 151 -11.72 14.65 -15.94
CA CYS A 151 -12.31 15.91 -15.50
C CYS A 151 -12.44 16.75 -16.76
N ASP A 152 -13.51 16.47 -17.49
CA ASP A 152 -13.85 17.05 -18.79
C ASP A 152 -15.37 16.97 -19.01
N HIS A 153 -15.83 17.31 -20.21
CA HIS A 153 -17.25 17.27 -20.57
C HIS A 153 -17.93 15.89 -20.44
N THR A 154 -17.18 14.79 -20.34
CA THR A 154 -17.77 13.45 -20.19
C THR A 154 -18.37 13.24 -18.81
N ASN A 155 -17.80 13.86 -17.77
CA ASN A 155 -18.30 13.79 -16.40
C ASN A 155 -18.70 15.15 -15.81
N ASN A 156 -18.38 16.26 -16.47
CA ASN A 156 -18.87 17.60 -16.17
C ASN A 156 -19.87 18.06 -17.24
N THR A 157 -21.08 17.51 -17.14
CA THR A 157 -22.21 17.83 -18.01
C THR A 157 -22.83 19.19 -17.67
N PRO A 158 -23.74 19.75 -18.50
CA PRO A 158 -24.49 20.96 -18.13
C PRO A 158 -25.21 20.78 -16.78
N THR A 159 -25.83 19.62 -16.54
CA THR A 159 -26.53 19.34 -15.28
C THR A 159 -25.62 19.39 -14.05
N THR A 160 -24.42 18.82 -14.11
CA THR A 160 -23.47 18.89 -12.97
C THR A 160 -22.95 20.30 -12.77
N THR A 161 -22.74 21.03 -13.86
CA THR A 161 -22.25 22.42 -13.83
C THR A 161 -23.31 23.36 -13.24
N ASP A 162 -24.57 23.23 -13.65
CA ASP A 162 -25.71 23.98 -13.12
C ASP A 162 -25.93 23.72 -11.62
N ASN A 163 -25.58 22.52 -11.16
CA ASN A 163 -25.58 22.17 -9.73
C ASN A 163 -24.36 22.70 -8.97
N GLY A 164 -23.45 23.43 -9.63
CA GLY A 164 -22.22 23.95 -9.03
C GLY A 164 -21.20 22.85 -8.68
N GLN A 165 -21.26 21.70 -9.34
CA GLN A 165 -20.39 20.56 -9.08
C GLN A 165 -19.29 20.44 -10.13
N VAL A 166 -18.07 20.14 -9.66
CA VAL A 166 -16.96 19.68 -10.49
C VAL A 166 -16.69 18.22 -10.14
N ILE A 167 -16.70 17.35 -11.14
CA ILE A 167 -16.43 15.91 -11.01
C ILE A 167 -15.05 15.62 -11.59
N CYS A 168 -14.22 14.96 -10.79
CA CYS A 168 -12.89 14.49 -11.18
C CYS A 168 -12.78 13.00 -10.80
N ASP A 169 -13.02 12.12 -11.77
CA ASP A 169 -12.95 10.68 -11.58
C ASP A 169 -11.51 10.20 -11.72
N ILE A 170 -11.04 9.44 -10.74
CA ILE A 170 -9.65 9.01 -10.63
C ILE A 170 -9.61 7.51 -10.39
N GLY A 171 -8.97 6.77 -11.29
CA GLY A 171 -8.67 5.36 -11.12
C GLY A 171 -7.16 5.14 -10.97
N ILE A 172 -6.77 4.19 -10.14
CA ILE A 172 -5.36 3.85 -9.87
C ILE A 172 -5.16 2.33 -9.82
N ALA A 173 -3.98 1.88 -10.21
CA ALA A 173 -3.52 0.51 -10.11
C ALA A 173 -2.40 0.44 -9.04
N PRO A 174 -2.71 0.18 -7.76
CA PRO A 174 -1.71 0.16 -6.70
C PRO A 174 -0.84 -1.11 -6.74
N VAL A 175 0.43 -0.98 -6.34
CA VAL A 175 1.31 -2.14 -6.12
C VAL A 175 0.76 -3.03 -4.99
N ARG A 176 0.66 -4.33 -5.26
CA ARG A 176 0.26 -5.35 -4.28
C ARG A 176 1.49 -6.13 -3.79
N PRO A 177 1.59 -6.47 -2.50
CA PRO A 177 2.72 -7.23 -1.98
C PRO A 177 2.67 -8.69 -2.43
N ALA A 178 3.85 -9.30 -2.61
CA ALA A 178 3.98 -10.76 -2.72
C ALA A 178 3.85 -11.38 -1.32
N GLU A 179 2.75 -12.09 -1.08
CA GLU A 179 2.51 -12.76 0.20
C GLU A 179 3.13 -14.16 0.25
N TYR A 180 3.17 -14.84 -0.89
CA TYR A 180 3.74 -16.18 -1.03
C TYR A 180 4.71 -16.18 -2.21
N VAL A 181 5.84 -16.86 -2.05
CA VAL A 181 6.82 -17.10 -3.12
C VAL A 181 6.96 -18.61 -3.25
N HIS A 182 6.54 -19.14 -4.40
CA HIS A 182 6.65 -20.55 -4.72
C HIS A 182 7.85 -20.78 -5.63
N PHE A 183 8.76 -21.65 -5.21
CA PHE A 183 9.86 -22.12 -6.04
C PHE A 183 9.58 -23.56 -6.48
N THR A 184 9.68 -23.83 -7.77
CA THR A 184 9.65 -25.19 -8.32
C THR A 184 11.04 -25.53 -8.83
N ILE A 185 11.63 -26.59 -8.29
CA ILE A 185 12.94 -27.10 -8.73
C ILE A 185 12.69 -28.39 -9.51
N THR A 186 13.16 -28.43 -10.75
CA THR A 186 13.07 -29.60 -11.61
C THR A 186 14.48 -30.04 -12.00
N GLN A 187 14.77 -31.33 -11.87
CA GLN A 187 16.00 -31.91 -12.38
C GLN A 187 15.87 -32.08 -13.89
N ILE A 188 16.71 -31.40 -14.66
CA ILE A 188 16.84 -31.65 -16.11
C ILE A 188 17.85 -32.80 -16.26
N ALA A 189 17.37 -34.01 -16.55
CA ALA A 189 18.24 -35.12 -16.91
C ALA A 189 18.90 -34.83 -18.26
N GLY A 190 20.22 -35.04 -18.34
CA GLY A 190 21.06 -34.67 -19.48
C GLY A 190 20.71 -35.41 -20.78
N GLN A 191 21.02 -34.72 -21.88
CA GLN A 191 21.01 -35.24 -23.26
C GLN A 191 21.57 -36.67 -23.35
N PRO A 192 20.99 -37.55 -24.18
CA PRO A 192 21.58 -38.86 -24.44
C PRO A 192 22.99 -38.67 -25.02
N GLY A 193 24.00 -39.18 -24.34
CA GLY A 193 25.38 -39.18 -24.82
C GLY A 193 25.46 -39.90 -26.16
N HIS A 194 26.22 -39.32 -27.09
CA HIS A 194 26.61 -39.96 -28.33
C HIS A 194 27.30 -41.30 -28.03
N THR A 195 26.66 -42.41 -28.40
CA THR A 195 27.30 -43.72 -28.49
C THR A 195 28.13 -43.76 -29.78
N ASN A 196 29.45 -43.95 -29.65
CA ASN A 196 30.30 -44.48 -30.72
C ASN A 196 30.04 -45.96 -30.91
#